data_AF-A0A2S7KVS4-F1
#
_entry.id   AF-A0A2S7KVS4-F1
#
_cell.length_a   1.000
_cell.length_b   1.000
_cell.length_c   1.000
_cell.angle_alpha   90.00
_cell.angle_beta   90.00
_cell.angle_gamma   90.00
#
_symmetry.space_group_name_H-M   'P 1'
#
loop_
_entity.id
_entity.type
_entity.pdbx_description
1 polymer ?
#
loop_
_entity_poly.entity_id
_entity_poly.type
_entity_poly.pdbx_seq_one_letter_code
_entity_poly.pdbx_strand_id
1 'polypeptide(L)'
;MEQNANQLQEKEPNIFKWAFKFAASAGIAGILCCVAPAVLFMFGLMGGIYAISFADFFYAEDGSVGLGSWILRGAAVLIGAYGIYLFRKKQNQCSINPKRKRKNLILVAIITVILGVAIFLTLEKWSSWYFDKHIVPAQQEEYQPMDLEKSAN
;
A
#
# COMPACT_ATOMS: atom_id res chain seq x y z
N MET A 1 -7.18 -35.84 -54.04
CA MET A 1 -8.00 -34.80 -54.69
C MET A 1 -9.06 -34.42 -53.68
N GLU A 2 -8.90 -33.24 -53.06
CA GLU A 2 -9.89 -32.15 -53.17
C GLU A 2 -11.13 -32.49 -52.32
N GLN A 3 -11.45 -31.84 -51.21
CA GLN A 3 -11.52 -30.40 -50.98
C GLN A 3 -11.54 -30.14 -49.46
N ASN A 4 -10.62 -29.34 -48.93
CA ASN A 4 -10.86 -28.61 -47.67
C ASN A 4 -10.02 -27.32 -47.60
N ALA A 5 -9.85 -26.69 -48.76
CA ALA A 5 -9.17 -25.41 -48.93
C ALA A 5 -10.17 -24.24 -48.82
N ASN A 6 -11.00 -24.22 -47.77
CA ASN A 6 -12.06 -23.20 -47.69
C ASN A 6 -12.45 -22.76 -46.28
N GLN A 7 -11.48 -22.50 -45.39
CA GLN A 7 -11.68 -21.69 -44.17
C GLN A 7 -10.52 -20.72 -43.88
N LEU A 8 -9.69 -20.40 -44.89
CA LEU A 8 -8.75 -19.27 -44.84
C LEU A 8 -9.24 -18.18 -45.80
N GLN A 9 -10.48 -17.72 -45.61
CA GLN A 9 -10.79 -16.36 -46.04
C GLN A 9 -10.11 -15.42 -45.04
N GLU A 10 -8.85 -15.08 -45.32
CA GLU A 10 -8.20 -13.93 -44.74
C GLU A 10 -9.02 -12.69 -45.12
N LYS A 11 -9.99 -12.35 -44.28
CA LYS A 11 -10.65 -11.05 -44.32
C LYS A 11 -9.56 -10.03 -44.04
N GLU A 12 -9.10 -9.34 -45.09
CA GLU A 12 -8.09 -8.29 -44.97
C GLU A 12 -8.42 -7.45 -43.74
N PRO A 13 -7.54 -7.44 -42.72
CA PRO A 13 -7.83 -6.71 -41.50
C PRO A 13 -7.98 -5.26 -41.93
N ASN A 14 -9.16 -4.68 -41.69
CA ASN A 14 -9.39 -3.27 -41.97
C ASN A 14 -8.36 -2.48 -41.15
N ILE A 15 -7.32 -1.99 -41.84
CA ILE A 15 -6.08 -1.46 -41.27
C ILE A 15 -6.40 -0.37 -40.25
N PHE A 16 -7.41 0.46 -40.53
CA PHE A 16 -7.90 1.50 -39.63
C PHE A 16 -8.48 0.93 -38.33
N LYS A 17 -9.29 -0.13 -38.43
CA LYS A 17 -9.88 -0.78 -37.26
C LYS A 17 -8.82 -1.51 -36.43
N TRP A 18 -7.81 -2.08 -37.08
CA TRP A 18 -6.69 -2.74 -36.40
C TRP A 18 -5.77 -1.73 -35.71
N ALA A 19 -5.37 -0.67 -36.43
CA ALA A 19 -4.56 0.42 -35.90
C ALA A 19 -5.24 1.14 -34.73
N PHE A 20 -6.55 1.42 -34.82
CA PHE A 20 -7.29 2.06 -33.74
C PHE A 20 -7.34 1.20 -32.48
N LYS A 21 -7.53 -0.12 -32.62
CA LYS A 21 -7.49 -1.04 -31.48
C LYS A 21 -6.11 -1.07 -30.82
N PHE A 22 -5.05 -1.08 -31.62
CA PHE A 22 -3.67 -1.10 -31.12
C PHE A 22 -3.27 0.22 -30.48
N ALA A 23 -3.66 1.35 -31.07
CA ALA A 23 -3.45 2.68 -30.51
C ALA A 23 -4.22 2.86 -29.20
N ALA A 24 -5.47 2.40 -29.14
CA ALA A 24 -6.26 2.43 -27.91
C ALA A 24 -5.62 1.58 -26.79
N SER A 25 -5.13 0.38 -27.10
CA SER A 25 -4.45 -0.46 -26.09
C SER A 25 -3.14 0.15 -25.61
N ALA A 26 -2.34 0.75 -26.51
CA ALA A 26 -1.11 1.43 -26.16
C ALA A 26 -1.39 2.69 -25.32
N GLY A 27 -2.43 3.47 -25.66
CA GLY A 27 -2.86 4.64 -24.90
C GLY A 27 -3.33 4.28 -23.49
N ILE A 28 -4.15 3.23 -23.34
CA ILE A 28 -4.61 2.75 -22.04
C ILE A 28 -3.44 2.28 -21.18
N ALA A 29 -2.49 1.53 -21.77
CA ALA A 29 -1.29 1.09 -21.07
C ALA A 29 -0.44 2.29 -20.63
N GLY A 30 -0.30 3.33 -21.47
CA GLY A 30 0.40 4.57 -21.12
C GLY A 30 -0.27 5.33 -19.98
N ILE A 31 -1.60 5.48 -20.01
CA ILE A 31 -2.36 6.13 -18.93
C ILE A 31 -2.20 5.35 -17.62
N LEU A 32 -2.36 4.03 -17.65
CA LEU A 32 -2.20 3.19 -16.45
C LEU A 32 -0.77 3.21 -15.90
N CYS A 33 0.25 3.18 -16.76
CA CYS A 33 1.64 3.15 -16.32
C CYS A 33 2.13 4.51 -15.79
N CYS A 34 1.67 5.62 -16.37
CA CYS A 34 2.20 6.95 -16.05
C CYS A 34 1.29 7.78 -15.14
N VAL A 35 -0.03 7.67 -15.29
CA VAL A 35 -0.99 8.50 -14.54
C VAL A 35 -1.42 7.82 -13.25
N ALA A 36 -1.58 6.48 -13.25
CA ALA A 36 -2.01 5.78 -12.04
C ALA A 36 -1.03 5.97 -10.87
N PRO A 37 0.32 5.88 -11.04
CA PRO A 37 1.24 6.14 -9.94
C PRO A 37 1.17 7.58 -9.41
N ALA A 38 1.00 8.55 -10.31
CA ALA A 38 0.89 9.96 -9.93
C ALA A 38 -0.40 10.25 -9.13
N VAL A 39 -1.53 9.70 -9.56
CA VAL A 39 -2.81 9.82 -8.86
C VAL A 39 -2.74 9.10 -7.51
N LEU A 40 -2.18 7.89 -7.46
CA LEU A 40 -2.01 7.13 -6.22
C LEU A 40 -1.11 7.89 -5.22
N PHE A 41 -0.06 8.56 -5.72
CA PHE A 41 0.80 9.40 -4.90
C PHE A 41 0.05 10.61 -4.33
N MET A 42 -0.73 11.34 -5.14
CA MET A 42 -1.51 12.48 -4.67
C MET A 42 -2.59 12.06 -3.65
N PHE A 43 -3.29 10.95 -3.88
CA PHE A 43 -4.21 10.39 -2.89
C PHE A 43 -3.49 9.96 -1.61
N GLY A 44 -2.29 9.41 -1.74
CA GLY A 44 -1.43 9.06 -0.60
C GLY A 44 -1.05 10.28 0.23
N LEU A 45 -0.61 11.37 -0.41
CA LEU A 45 -0.27 12.62 0.27
C LEU A 45 -1.49 13.23 0.96
N MET A 46 -2.63 13.32 0.27
CA MET A 46 -3.86 13.86 0.85
C MET A 46 -4.35 13.02 2.04
N GLY A 47 -4.29 11.69 1.91
CA GLY A 47 -4.61 10.76 2.99
C GLY A 47 -3.65 10.90 4.18
N GLY A 48 -2.36 11.12 3.90
CA GLY A 48 -1.35 11.36 4.93
C GLY A 48 -1.60 12.64 5.73
N ILE A 49 -1.93 13.74 5.05
CA ILE A 49 -2.28 15.01 5.72
C ILE A 49 -3.51 14.85 6.60
N TYR A 50 -4.55 14.17 6.08
CA TYR A 50 -5.77 13.91 6.83
C TYR A 50 -5.53 13.00 8.05
N ALA A 51 -4.57 12.07 7.97
CA ALA A 51 -4.20 11.22 9.09
C ALA A 51 -3.60 12.01 10.26
N ILE A 52 -2.86 13.10 10.00
CA ILE A 52 -2.28 13.96 11.04
C ILE A 52 -3.39 14.64 11.85
N SER A 53 -4.49 15.05 11.20
CA SER A 53 -5.64 15.65 11.90
C SER A 53 -6.33 14.70 12.87
N PHE A 54 -6.07 13.39 12.81
CA PHE A 54 -6.57 12.42 13.77
C PHE A 54 -5.59 12.13 14.92
N ALA A 55 -4.41 12.77 14.95
CA ALA A 55 -3.42 12.54 16.01
C ALA A 55 -4.03 12.73 17.40
N ASP A 56 -4.86 13.76 17.58
CA ASP A 56 -5.56 14.06 18.84
C ASP A 56 -6.58 12.99 19.26
N PHE A 57 -7.04 12.15 18.31
CA PHE A 57 -7.91 11.01 18.62
C PHE A 57 -7.11 9.76 19.02
N PHE A 58 -5.90 9.62 18.49
CA PHE A 58 -5.04 8.46 18.75
C PHE A 58 -4.17 8.62 20.00
N TYR A 59 -3.79 9.85 20.34
CA TYR A 59 -2.94 10.16 21.48
C TYR A 59 -3.66 11.06 22.48
N ALA A 60 -3.34 10.92 23.76
CA ALA A 60 -3.80 11.86 24.78
C ALA A 60 -2.90 13.11 24.81
N GLU A 61 -3.37 14.18 25.46
CA GLU A 61 -2.64 15.45 25.62
C GLU A 61 -1.24 15.30 26.25
N ASP A 62 -1.01 14.22 27.00
CA ASP A 62 0.26 13.85 27.60
C ASP A 62 1.19 13.05 26.64
N GLY A 63 0.76 12.84 25.39
CA GLY A 63 1.45 12.01 24.40
C GLY A 63 1.29 10.50 24.66
N SER A 64 0.50 10.10 25.66
CA SER A 64 0.21 8.71 25.96
C SER A 64 -0.75 8.09 24.94
N VAL A 65 -0.83 6.77 24.93
CA VAL A 65 -1.72 6.01 24.03
C VAL A 65 -3.17 6.29 24.38
N GLY A 66 -3.85 7.05 23.52
CA GLY A 66 -5.27 7.35 23.63
C GLY A 66 -6.15 6.15 23.29
N LEU A 67 -7.46 6.32 23.50
CA LEU A 67 -8.46 5.28 23.28
C LEU A 67 -8.54 4.87 21.79
N GLY A 68 -8.35 5.80 20.86
CA GLY A 68 -8.30 5.52 19.43
C GLY A 68 -7.16 4.58 19.04
N SER A 69 -5.99 4.70 19.67
CA SER A 69 -4.82 3.86 19.37
C SER A 69 -5.06 2.40 19.81
N TRP A 70 -5.76 2.20 20.92
CA TRP A 70 -6.21 0.86 21.34
C TRP A 70 -7.24 0.24 20.39
N ILE A 71 -8.19 1.04 19.88
CA ILE A 71 -9.14 0.58 18.86
C ILE A 71 -8.41 0.13 17.60
N LEU A 72 -7.44 0.91 17.10
CA LEU A 72 -6.66 0.54 15.92
C LEU A 72 -5.86 -0.75 16.12
N ARG A 73 -5.20 -0.91 17.28
CA ARG A 73 -4.49 -2.15 17.61
C ARG A 73 -5.45 -3.35 17.63
N GLY A 74 -6.63 -3.17 18.23
CA GLY A 74 -7.68 -4.19 18.22
C GLY A 74 -8.14 -4.55 16.80
N ALA A 75 -8.42 -3.54 15.98
CA ALA A 75 -8.80 -3.74 14.58
C ALA A 75 -7.71 -4.46 13.78
N ALA A 76 -6.44 -4.09 13.96
CA ALA A 76 -5.30 -4.75 13.30
C ALA A 76 -5.21 -6.24 13.66
N VAL A 77 -5.36 -6.57 14.95
CA VAL A 77 -5.39 -7.97 15.41
C VAL A 77 -6.59 -8.73 14.82
N LEU A 78 -7.77 -8.10 14.78
CA LEU A 78 -8.96 -8.70 14.19
C LEU A 78 -8.79 -8.97 12.69
N ILE A 79 -8.22 -8.04 11.93
CA ILE A 79 -7.95 -8.21 10.50
C ILE A 79 -6.92 -9.31 10.27
N GLY A 80 -5.84 -9.34 11.06
CA GLY A 80 -4.84 -10.41 11.01
C GLY A 80 -5.44 -11.79 11.31
N ALA A 81 -6.25 -11.89 12.36
CA ALA A 81 -6.95 -13.11 12.72
C ALA A 81 -7.95 -13.54 11.64
N TYR A 82 -8.67 -12.59 11.03
CA TYR A 82 -9.60 -12.84 9.94
C TYR A 82 -8.88 -13.37 8.69
N GLY A 83 -7.72 -12.81 8.35
CA GLY A 83 -6.87 -13.32 7.26
C GLY A 83 -6.43 -14.77 7.49
N ILE A 84 -5.95 -15.09 8.69
CA ILE A 84 -5.58 -16.46 9.07
C ILE A 84 -6.81 -17.39 9.02
N TYR A 85 -7.97 -16.92 9.48
CA TYR A 85 -9.21 -17.69 9.42
C TYR A 85 -9.63 -18.02 7.98
N LEU A 86 -9.60 -17.04 7.06
CA LEU A 86 -9.91 -17.26 5.65
C LEU A 86 -8.94 -18.27 5.02
N PHE A 87 -7.66 -18.18 5.35
CA PHE A 87 -6.66 -19.14 4.90
C PHE A 87 -6.95 -20.54 5.41
N ARG A 88 -7.33 -20.67 6.69
CA ARG A 88 -7.76 -21.95 7.28
C ARG A 88 -8.99 -22.52 6.58
N LYS A 89 -10.00 -21.68 6.29
CA LYS A 89 -11.22 -22.08 5.56
C LYS A 89 -10.87 -22.60 4.16
N LYS A 90 -9.98 -21.92 3.44
CA LYS A 90 -9.54 -22.36 2.10
C LYS A 90 -8.80 -23.69 2.16
N GLN A 91 -7.93 -23.89 3.16
CA GLN A 91 -7.24 -25.17 3.37
C GLN A 91 -8.16 -26.32 3.81
N ASN A 92 -9.35 -26.04 4.35
CA ASN A 92 -10.36 -27.06 4.68
C ASN A 92 -11.05 -27.66 3.46
N GLN A 93 -10.98 -26.99 2.31
CA GLN A 93 -11.59 -27.46 1.07
C GLN A 93 -10.66 -28.36 0.25
N CYS A 94 -9.37 -28.43 0.58
CA CYS A 94 -8.39 -29.24 -0.11
C CYS A 94 -8.13 -30.56 0.64
N SER A 95 -7.96 -31.68 -0.07
CA SER A 95 -7.59 -33.00 0.46
C SER A 95 -6.10 -33.11 0.86
N ILE A 96 -5.58 -32.11 1.57
CA ILE A 96 -4.18 -32.05 2.00
C ILE A 96 -3.96 -32.81 3.32
N ASN A 97 -2.78 -33.41 3.49
CA ASN A 97 -2.41 -34.11 4.72
C ASN A 97 -2.52 -33.18 5.96
N PRO A 98 -3.20 -33.61 7.05
CA PRO A 98 -3.46 -32.77 8.22
C PRO A 98 -2.20 -32.26 8.92
N LYS A 99 -1.09 -33.01 8.88
CA LYS A 99 0.20 -32.57 9.46
C LYS A 99 0.81 -31.41 8.66
N ARG A 100 0.74 -31.46 7.32
CA ARG A 100 1.23 -30.39 6.43
C ARG A 100 0.38 -29.13 6.55
N LYS A 101 -0.93 -29.29 6.73
CA LYS A 101 -1.89 -28.22 6.94
C LYS A 101 -1.56 -27.33 8.16
N ARG A 102 -1.28 -27.96 9.31
CA ARG A 102 -0.87 -27.23 10.53
C ARG A 102 0.44 -26.46 10.32
N LYS A 103 1.45 -27.10 9.71
CA LYS A 103 2.73 -26.45 9.41
C LYS A 103 2.56 -25.23 8.51
N ASN A 104 1.73 -25.34 7.46
CA ASN A 104 1.50 -24.22 6.54
C ASN A 104 0.73 -23.07 7.19
N LEU A 105 -0.23 -23.37 8.07
CA LEU A 105 -0.95 -22.34 8.82
C LEU A 105 -0.03 -21.59 9.78
N ILE A 106 0.85 -22.31 10.50
CA ILE A 106 1.86 -21.71 11.37
C ILE A 106 2.84 -20.87 10.55
N LEU A 107 3.31 -21.38 9.41
CA LEU A 107 4.23 -20.67 8.53
C LEU A 107 3.64 -19.34 8.04
N VAL A 108 2.39 -19.35 7.57
CA VAL A 108 1.71 -18.13 7.14
C VAL A 108 1.55 -17.15 8.30
N ALA A 109 1.14 -17.61 9.48
CA ALA A 109 1.01 -16.74 10.65
C ALA A 109 2.36 -16.09 11.03
N ILE A 110 3.44 -16.87 11.06
CA ILE A 110 4.79 -16.37 11.36
C ILE A 110 5.24 -15.35 10.30
N ILE A 111 5.08 -15.66 9.02
CA ILE A 111 5.48 -14.76 7.94
C ILE A 111 4.69 -13.46 8.01
N THR A 112 3.37 -13.52 8.26
CA THR A 112 2.54 -12.32 8.41
C THR A 112 3.03 -11.43 9.56
N VAL A 113 3.37 -12.02 10.71
CA VAL A 113 3.89 -11.27 11.86
C VAL A 113 5.27 -10.68 11.55
N ILE A 114 6.21 -11.49 11.06
CA ILE A 114 7.58 -11.05 10.76
C ILE A 114 7.55 -9.94 9.71
N LEU A 115 6.79 -10.11 8.63
CA LEU A 115 6.72 -9.14 7.54
C LEU A 115 6.04 -7.84 8.01
N GLY A 116 4.96 -7.94 8.80
CA GLY A 116 4.31 -6.77 9.37
C GLY A 116 5.24 -5.96 10.28
N VAL A 117 5.92 -6.63 11.22
CA VAL A 117 6.87 -5.97 12.14
C VAL A 117 8.07 -5.42 11.41
N ALA A 118 8.65 -6.19 10.47
CA ALA A 118 9.81 -5.75 9.70
C ALA A 118 9.51 -4.49 8.87
N ILE A 119 8.37 -4.46 8.19
CA ILE A 119 7.95 -3.27 7.42
C ILE A 119 7.73 -2.08 8.35
N PHE A 120 7.03 -2.27 9.47
CA PHE A 120 6.77 -1.20 10.44
C PHE A 120 8.08 -0.57 10.95
N LEU A 121 9.00 -1.39 11.46
CA LEU A 121 10.28 -0.90 12.00
C LEU A 121 11.15 -0.25 10.93
N THR A 122 11.14 -0.79 9.70
CA THR A 122 11.92 -0.22 8.60
C THR A 122 11.40 1.17 8.23
N LEU A 123 10.07 1.32 8.10
CA LEU A 123 9.45 2.61 7.79
C LEU A 123 9.66 3.63 8.91
N GLU A 124 9.47 3.22 10.16
CA GLU A 124 9.73 4.08 11.32
C GLU A 124 11.18 4.56 11.34
N LYS A 125 12.14 3.64 11.23
CA LYS A 125 13.56 4.01 11.31
C LYS A 125 13.99 4.90 10.15
N TRP A 126 13.50 4.61 8.95
CA TRP A 126 13.84 5.38 7.77
C TRP A 126 13.21 6.78 7.78
N SER A 127 11.94 6.88 8.19
CA SER A 127 11.26 8.18 8.34
C SER A 127 11.95 9.05 9.39
N SER A 128 12.20 8.54 10.59
CA SER A 128 12.90 9.31 11.65
C SER A 128 14.27 9.79 11.19
N TRP A 129 15.06 8.92 10.53
CA TRP A 129 16.35 9.32 9.99
C TRP A 129 16.24 10.44 8.94
N TYR A 130 15.23 10.38 8.06
CA TYR A 130 15.00 11.40 7.05
C TYR A 130 14.60 12.74 7.68
N PHE A 131 13.71 12.73 8.68
CA PHE A 131 13.29 13.93 9.39
C PHE A 131 14.44 14.58 10.15
N ASP A 132 15.21 13.81 10.92
CA ASP A 132 16.35 14.33 11.69
C ASP A 132 17.41 14.94 10.78
N LYS A 133 17.66 14.34 9.62
CA LYS A 133 18.74 14.77 8.72
C LYS A 133 18.38 15.95 7.84
N HIS A 134 17.13 16.06 7.39
CA HIS A 134 16.74 17.04 6.38
C HIS A 134 15.71 18.07 6.85
N ILE A 135 14.81 17.72 7.76
CA ILE A 135 13.69 18.58 8.13
C ILE A 135 13.99 19.39 9.38
N VAL A 136 14.42 18.73 10.46
CA VAL A 136 14.74 19.40 11.74
C VAL A 136 15.78 20.52 11.59
N PRO A 137 16.93 20.34 10.91
CA PRO A 137 17.91 21.43 10.80
C PRO A 137 17.37 22.64 10.04
N ALA A 138 16.62 22.42 8.95
CA ALA A 138 15.99 23.50 8.20
C ALA A 138 14.96 24.28 9.05
N GLN A 139 14.19 23.58 9.89
CA GLN A 139 13.27 24.25 10.81
C GLN A 139 14.01 25.10 11.85
N GLN A 140 15.11 24.60 12.42
CA GLN A 140 15.87 25.33 13.43
C GLN A 140 16.47 26.63 12.87
N GLU A 141 16.94 26.63 11.62
CA GLU A 141 17.42 27.84 10.93
C GLU A 141 16.32 28.91 10.77
N GLU A 142 15.07 28.48 10.61
CA GLU A 142 13.92 29.38 10.39
C GLU A 142 13.32 29.91 11.70
N TYR A 143 13.37 29.14 12.79
CA TYR A 143 12.90 29.58 14.12
C TYR A 143 13.88 30.53 14.82
N GLN A 144 15.18 30.35 14.66
CA GLN A 144 16.20 31.20 15.30
C GLN A 144 16.02 32.72 15.08
N PRO A 145 15.76 33.23 13.86
CA PRO A 145 15.53 34.65 13.67
C PRO A 145 14.22 35.14 14.30
N MET A 146 13.16 34.31 14.34
CA MET A 146 11.89 34.67 14.98
C MET A 146 12.02 34.80 16.50
N ASP A 147 12.79 33.92 17.14
CA ASP A 147 13.03 33.98 18.59
C ASP A 147 13.84 35.21 18.99
N LEU A 148 14.79 35.64 18.14
CA LEU A 148 15.56 36.86 18.34
C LEU A 148 14.70 38.13 18.19
N GLU A 149 13.80 38.17 17.20
CA GLU A 149 12.87 39.30 17.01
C GLU A 149 11.85 39.40 18.16
N LYS A 150 11.35 38.27 18.64
CA LYS A 150 10.44 38.22 19.80
C LYS A 150 11.12 38.61 21.12
N SER A 151 12.41 38.33 21.27
CA SER A 151 13.18 38.70 22.46
C SER A 151 13.66 40.16 22.46
N ALA A 152 13.58 40.84 21.31
CA ALA A 152 13.96 42.24 21.12
C ALA A 152 12.79 43.24 21.26
N ASN A 153 11.55 42.75 21.36
CA ASN A 153 10.33 43.51 21.62
C ASN A 153 9.78 43.21 23.03
#